data_AF-A0A7W4EYP2-F1
#
_entry.id   AF-A0A7W4EYP2-F1
#
_cell.length_a   1.000
_cell.length_b   1.000
_cell.length_c   1.000
_cell.angle_alpha   90.00
_cell.angle_beta   90.00
_cell.angle_gamma   90.00
#
_symmetry.space_group_name_H-M   'P 1'
#
loop_
_entity.id
_entity.type
_entity.pdbx_description
1 polymer ?
#
loop_
_entity_poly.entity_id
_entity_poly.type
_entity_poly.pdbx_seq_one_letter_code
_entity_poly.pdbx_strand_id
1 'polypeptide(L)'
;MESIDFNKPITEYGDDNIQTLEWQEHGRMRPGMYIVKLGDGSSADDGIYILLKEVIDNSIDEFVMGAGKQIEVRIEDNKVSVRDFGRGIPLG
;
A
#
# COMPACT_ATOMS: atom_id res chain seq x y z
N MET A 1 -40.94 -25.71 10.18
CA MET A 1 -40.06 -26.44 9.25
C MET A 1 -40.21 -25.72 7.92
N GLU A 2 -39.29 -24.82 7.59
CA GLU A 2 -39.38 -24.09 6.31
C GLU A 2 -39.14 -25.07 5.16
N SER A 3 -40.05 -25.05 4.18
CA SER A 3 -39.98 -25.85 2.97
C SER A 3 -38.81 -25.39 2.11
N ILE A 4 -37.91 -26.31 1.75
CA ILE A 4 -36.82 -26.05 0.81
C ILE A 4 -37.43 -25.77 -0.56
N ASP A 5 -37.21 -24.56 -1.08
CA ASP A 5 -37.62 -24.17 -2.43
C ASP A 5 -36.63 -24.75 -3.46
N PHE A 6 -37.06 -25.79 -4.16
CA PHE A 6 -36.28 -26.49 -5.20
C PHE A 6 -36.15 -25.70 -6.51
N ASN A 7 -36.83 -24.55 -6.64
CA ASN A 7 -36.70 -23.65 -7.80
C ASN A 7 -35.71 -22.51 -7.57
N LYS A 8 -35.01 -22.48 -6.44
CA LYS A 8 -33.97 -21.49 -6.22
C LYS A 8 -32.81 -21.75 -7.19
N PRO A 9 -32.43 -20.80 -8.06
CA PRO A 9 -31.32 -21.01 -8.98
C PRO A 9 -30.07 -21.33 -8.17
N ILE A 10 -29.41 -22.41 -8.54
CA ILE A 10 -28.11 -22.80 -8.00
C ILE A 10 -27.18 -21.63 -8.33
N THR A 11 -26.58 -20.99 -7.32
CA THR A 11 -25.54 -20.00 -7.59
C THR A 11 -24.45 -20.73 -8.36
N GLU A 12 -24.33 -20.48 -9.67
CA GLU A 12 -23.27 -21.05 -10.49
C GLU A 12 -21.95 -20.49 -9.96
N TYR A 13 -21.18 -21.38 -9.34
CA TYR A 13 -19.82 -21.13 -8.90
C TYR A 13 -18.90 -21.94 -9.80
N GLY A 14 -18.25 -21.26 -10.74
CA GLY A 14 -17.32 -21.80 -11.71
C GLY A 14 -15.98 -21.07 -11.72
N ASP A 15 -15.12 -21.45 -12.67
CA ASP A 15 -13.76 -20.90 -12.79
C ASP A 15 -13.75 -19.39 -13.07
N ASP A 16 -14.80 -18.87 -13.72
CA ASP A 16 -15.01 -17.45 -14.01
C ASP A 16 -15.27 -16.60 -12.75
N ASN A 17 -15.64 -17.22 -11.63
CA ASN A 17 -15.77 -16.52 -10.35
C ASN A 17 -14.44 -16.37 -9.62
N ILE A 18 -13.38 -17.05 -10.06
CA ILE A 18 -12.04 -16.91 -9.50
C ILE A 18 -11.32 -15.75 -10.20
N GLN A 19 -11.05 -14.69 -9.45
CA GLN A 19 -10.29 -13.54 -9.94
C GLN A 19 -8.90 -13.53 -9.31
N THR A 20 -7.87 -13.50 -10.16
CA THR A 20 -6.50 -13.23 -9.74
C THR A 20 -6.22 -11.77 -10.03
N LEU A 21 -5.84 -11.01 -9.01
CA LEU A 21 -5.54 -9.59 -9.14
C LEU A 21 -4.04 -9.40 -9.36
N GLU A 22 -3.68 -8.51 -10.28
CA GLU A 22 -2.32 -8.01 -10.39
C GLU A 22 -1.93 -7.29 -9.09
N TRP A 23 -0.65 -7.34 -8.73
CA TRP A 23 -0.18 -6.87 -7.41
C TRP A 23 -0.54 -5.39 -7.14
N GLN A 24 -0.50 -4.53 -8.17
CA GLN A 24 -0.89 -3.12 -8.06
C GLN A 24 -2.39 -2.95 -7.79
N GLU A 25 -3.20 -3.78 -8.44
CA GLU A 25 -4.65 -3.76 -8.33
C GLU A 25 -5.08 -4.28 -6.96
N HIS A 26 -4.45 -5.35 -6.48
CA HIS A 26 -4.67 -5.89 -5.15
C HIS A 26 -4.39 -4.84 -4.06
N GLY A 27 -3.27 -4.13 -4.15
CA GLY A 27 -2.91 -3.06 -3.22
C GLY A 27 -3.93 -1.93 -3.16
N ARG A 28 -4.51 -1.55 -4.32
CA ARG A 28 -5.54 -0.51 -4.40
C ARG A 28 -6.92 -0.97 -3.93
N MET A 29 -7.27 -2.22 -4.21
CA MET A 29 -8.55 -2.82 -3.79
C MET A 29 -8.58 -3.14 -2.30
N ARG A 30 -7.43 -3.49 -1.71
CA ARG A 30 -7.30 -3.87 -0.31
C ARG A 30 -6.21 -3.07 0.40
N PRO A 31 -6.33 -1.73 0.48
CA PRO A 31 -5.30 -0.87 1.05
C PRO A 31 -5.08 -1.17 2.53
N GLY A 32 -6.12 -1.57 3.27
CA GLY A 32 -6.00 -1.89 4.69
C GLY A 32 -5.04 -3.05 5.01
N MET A 33 -4.75 -3.92 4.03
CA MET A 33 -3.76 -4.98 4.21
C MET A 33 -2.32 -4.44 4.23
N TYR A 34 -2.06 -3.29 3.60
CA TYR A 34 -0.73 -2.72 3.43
C TYR A 34 -0.49 -1.45 4.25
N ILE A 35 -1.50 -0.59 4.35
CA ILE A 35 -1.42 0.72 5.02
C ILE A 35 -2.44 0.88 6.14
N VAL A 36 -3.02 -0.23 6.63
CA VAL A 36 -3.98 -0.31 7.74
C VAL A 36 -5.33 0.36 7.47
N LYS A 37 -5.33 1.69 7.29
CA LYS A 37 -6.52 2.51 7.15
C LYS A 37 -6.22 3.73 6.30
N LEU A 38 -7.17 4.13 5.45
CA LEU A 38 -7.09 5.41 4.75
C LEU A 38 -7.36 6.57 5.72
N GLY A 39 -6.65 7.67 5.55
CA GLY A 39 -6.85 8.86 6.36
C GLY A 39 -6.09 10.06 5.80
N ASP A 40 -6.41 11.23 6.35
CA ASP A 40 -5.85 12.52 5.95
C ASP A 40 -4.68 12.97 6.84
N GLY A 41 -4.29 12.14 7.81
CA GLY A 41 -3.21 12.44 8.75
C GLY A 41 -3.69 13.12 10.03
N SER A 42 -5.01 13.30 10.20
CA SER A 42 -5.60 13.80 11.45
C SER A 42 -5.47 12.80 12.61
N SER A 43 -5.31 11.51 12.32
CA SER A 43 -5.10 10.47 13.31
C SER A 43 -3.75 9.79 13.15
N ALA A 44 -3.12 9.42 14.28
CA ALA A 44 -1.81 8.77 14.28
C ALA A 44 -1.80 7.37 13.64
N ASP A 45 -2.96 6.72 13.54
CA ASP A 45 -3.15 5.43 12.87
C ASP A 45 -3.47 5.55 11.38
N ASP A 46 -3.46 6.76 10.81
CA ASP A 46 -3.75 6.96 9.40
C ASP A 46 -2.60 6.45 8.52
N GLY A 47 -2.97 5.70 7.47
CA GLY A 47 -2.03 5.05 6.56
C GLY A 47 -1.14 6.01 5.77
N ILE A 48 -1.45 7.30 5.73
CA ILE A 48 -0.56 8.32 5.15
C ILE A 48 0.81 8.34 5.84
N TYR A 49 0.86 8.10 7.15
CA TYR A 49 2.11 8.01 7.90
C TYR A 49 2.89 6.73 7.56
N ILE A 50 2.19 5.62 7.28
CA ILE A 50 2.81 4.38 6.82
C ILE A 50 3.43 4.59 5.43
N LEU A 51 2.70 5.22 4.51
CA LEU A 51 3.23 5.55 3.18
C LEU A 51 4.51 6.39 3.26
N LEU A 52 4.53 7.42 4.13
CA LEU A 52 5.71 8.23 4.34
C LEU A 52 6.86 7.43 4.97
N LYS A 53 6.55 6.62 5.98
CA LYS A 53 7.52 5.76 6.68
C LYS A 53 8.20 4.80 5.71
N GLU A 54 7.47 4.14 4.81
CA GLU A 54 8.09 3.21 3.84
C GLU A 54 9.09 3.91 2.91
N VAL A 55 8.84 5.17 2.52
CA VAL A 55 9.81 5.93 1.71
C VAL A 55 11.04 6.31 2.52
N ILE A 56 10.85 6.77 3.76
CA ILE A 56 11.95 7.14 4.67
C ILE A 56 12.81 5.93 5.01
N ASP A 57 12.20 4.77 5.28
CA ASP A 57 12.90 3.53 5.63
C ASP A 57 13.86 3.09 4.51
N ASN A 58 13.41 3.14 3.24
CA ASN A 58 14.29 2.86 2.10
C ASN A 58 15.49 3.82 2.04
N SER A 59 15.28 5.10 2.33
CA SER A 59 16.37 6.08 2.43
C SER A 59 17.30 5.82 3.62
N ILE A 60 16.77 5.34 4.76
CA ILE A 60 17.56 4.94 5.94
C ILE A 60 18.42 3.71 5.62
N ASP A 61 17.89 2.73 4.89
CA ASP A 61 18.65 1.54 4.49
C ASP A 61 19.92 1.94 3.70
N GLU A 62 19.80 2.89 2.76
CA GLU A 62 20.96 3.45 2.04
C GLU A 62 21.96 4.16 2.96
N PHE A 63 21.48 4.90 3.96
CA PHE A 63 22.32 5.57 4.95
C PHE A 63 23.05 4.55 5.85
N VAL A 64 22.35 3.51 6.33
CA VAL A 64 22.90 2.44 7.17
C VAL A 64 23.98 1.65 6.41
N MET A 65 23.80 1.47 5.10
CA MET A 65 24.82 0.86 4.23
C MET A 65 26.00 1.81 3.90
N GLY A 66 26.00 3.05 4.42
CA GLY A 66 27.07 4.03 4.25
C GLY A 66 27.10 4.68 2.87
N ALA A 67 26.07 4.47 2.05
CA ALA A 67 25.99 5.03 0.71
C ALA A 67 25.44 6.46 0.67
N GLY A 68 24.64 6.85 1.68
CA GLY A 68 24.12 8.20 1.86
C GLY A 68 24.56 8.80 3.19
N LYS A 69 24.58 10.13 3.29
CA LYS A 69 24.94 10.86 4.53
C LYS A 69 23.86 11.82 5.02
N GLN A 70 22.82 12.03 4.22
CA GLN A 70 21.78 12.99 4.49
C GLN A 70 20.48 12.51 3.85
N ILE A 71 19.38 12.73 4.55
CA ILE A 71 18.02 12.54 4.06
C ILE A 71 17.31 13.87 4.28
N GLU A 72 16.77 14.44 3.21
CA GLU A 72 15.98 15.67 3.26
C GLU A 72 14.50 15.34 3.15
N VAL A 73 13.72 15.80 4.11
CA VAL A 73 12.26 15.73 4.07
C VAL A 73 11.72 17.15 3.95
N ARG A 74 10.91 17.40 2.92
CA ARG A 74 10.27 18.68 2.67
C ARG A 74 8.76 18.49 2.61
N ILE A 75 8.04 19.37 3.28
CA ILE A 75 6.58 19.39 3.31
C ILE A 75 6.14 20.71 2.69
N GLU A 76 5.36 20.61 1.61
CA GLU A 76 4.80 21.75 0.87
C GLU A 76 3.31 21.47 0.65
N ASP A 77 2.45 22.20 1.37
CA ASP A 77 1.00 22.01 1.38
C ASP A 77 0.59 20.55 1.57
N ASN A 78 0.05 19.92 0.51
CA ASN A 78 -0.43 18.54 0.50
C ASN A 78 0.60 17.54 -0.08
N LYS A 79 1.88 17.94 -0.18
CA LYS A 79 2.94 17.13 -0.76
C LYS A 79 4.09 16.99 0.23
N VAL A 80 4.54 15.74 0.41
CA VAL A 80 5.79 15.42 1.10
C VAL A 80 6.78 14.91 0.07
N SER A 81 7.99 15.45 0.09
CA SER A 81 9.12 15.01 -0.74
C SER A 81 10.23 14.49 0.16
N VAL A 82 10.66 13.26 -0.08
CA VAL A 82 11.82 12.65 0.58
C VAL A 82 12.93 12.53 -0.44
N ARG A 83 14.11 13.01 -0.09
CA ARG A 83 15.31 12.93 -0.93
C ARG A 83 16.46 12.36 -0.11
N ASP A 84 16.99 11.22 -0.54
CA ASP A 84 18.29 10.75 -0.08
C ASP A 84 19.39 11.04 -1.10
N PHE A 85 20.62 10.77 -0.68
CA PHE A 85 21.82 10.84 -1.51
C PHE A 85 22.56 9.49 -1.45
N GLY A 86 21.81 8.38 -1.47
CA GLY A 86 22.31 7.02 -1.54
C GLY A 86 22.73 6.60 -2.95
N ARG A 87 22.73 5.29 -3.23
CA ARG A 87 23.08 4.75 -4.56
C ARG A 87 22.04 5.08 -5.64
N GLY A 88 20.81 5.36 -5.23
CA GLY A 88 19.67 5.51 -6.12
C GLY A 88 19.06 4.17 -6.54
N ILE A 89 17.82 4.23 -7.03
CA ILE A 89 17.09 3.06 -7.51
C ILE A 89 17.72 2.60 -8.85
N PRO A 90 18.04 1.29 -9.01
CA PRO A 90 18.55 0.77 -10.28
C PRO A 90 17.57 1.02 -11.43
N LEU A 91 18.07 1.61 -12.52
CA LEU A 91 17.19 2.05 -13.63
C LEU A 91 16.90 0.97 -14.68
N GLY A 92 17.65 -0.13 -14.70
CA GLY A 92 17.49 -1.18 -15.72
C GLY A 92 18.03 -0.77 -17.08
#